data_AF-A0A015IB76-F1
#
_entry.id   AF-A0A015IB76-F1
#
_cell.length_a   1.000
_cell.length_b   1.000
_cell.length_c   1.000
_cell.angle_alpha   90.00
_cell.angle_beta   90.00
_cell.angle_gamma   90.00
#
_symmetry.space_group_name_H-M   'P 1'
#
loop_
_entity.id
_entity.type
_entity.pdbx_description
1 polymer ?
#
loop_
_entity_poly.entity_id
_entity_poly.type
_entity_poly.pdbx_seq_one_letter_code
_entity_poly.pdbx_strand_id
1 'polypeptide(L)'
;MIYFPRSSLPTSIARKLLFRADTSKKPRGPPSGTPGATNYNITDTRYEVIKRILYESPKTDLPHFTEEDLERHETIERAWQLYLRNKREAKSKELAAKYRMLNEANMQLEQISKNLFLSAQLGNKTMLFPGQMKIPTETPPLNGWNYDYIPSPKPDQSQEKESKKEEG
;
A
#
# COMPACT_ATOMS: atom_id res chain seq x y z
N MET A 1 23.19 -28.04 -7.88
CA MET A 1 23.13 -26.56 -8.01
C MET A 1 21.83 -26.20 -8.75
N ILE A 2 20.73 -25.97 -8.04
CA ILE A 2 19.43 -25.66 -8.65
C ILE A 2 19.20 -24.15 -8.56
N TYR A 3 19.43 -23.46 -9.68
CA TYR A 3 19.20 -22.03 -9.83
C TYR A 3 17.69 -21.78 -10.00
N PHE A 4 17.06 -21.09 -9.06
CA PHE A 4 15.70 -20.58 -9.24
C PHE A 4 15.76 -19.10 -9.68
N PRO A 5 15.18 -18.74 -10.85
CA PRO A 5 15.21 -17.36 -11.32
C PRO A 5 14.31 -16.47 -10.46
N ARG A 6 14.84 -15.31 -10.03
CA ARG A 6 14.03 -14.23 -9.45
C ARG A 6 12.98 -13.81 -10.48
N SER A 7 11.70 -13.81 -10.09
CA SER A 7 10.60 -13.28 -10.87
C SER A 7 10.86 -11.81 -11.25
N SER A 8 11.03 -11.52 -12.54
CA SER A 8 11.03 -10.15 -13.07
C SER A 8 9.58 -9.67 -13.18
N LEU A 9 9.22 -8.65 -12.40
CA LEU A 9 7.97 -7.93 -12.63
C LEU A 9 8.17 -6.96 -13.81
N PRO A 10 7.33 -6.98 -14.86
CA PRO A 10 7.45 -6.07 -16.00
C PRO A 10 6.99 -4.65 -15.63
N THR A 11 7.92 -3.73 -15.41
CA THR A 11 7.67 -2.28 -15.29
C THR A 11 7.40 -1.66 -16.67
N SER A 12 6.31 -2.05 -17.35
CA SER A 12 6.00 -1.55 -18.70
C SER A 12 4.59 -0.95 -18.89
N ILE A 13 3.76 -0.84 -17.85
CA ILE A 13 2.37 -0.36 -18.01
C ILE A 13 2.12 0.91 -17.18
N ALA A 14 3.00 1.91 -17.29
CA ALA A 14 2.80 3.20 -16.62
C ALA A 14 3.27 4.41 -17.44
N ARG A 15 3.30 4.32 -18.78
CA ARG A 15 3.72 5.44 -19.65
C ARG A 15 2.82 5.74 -20.87
N LYS A 16 1.59 5.23 -20.91
CA LYS A 16 0.72 5.41 -22.09
C LYS A 16 -0.53 6.27 -21.91
N LEU A 17 -0.68 6.99 -20.79
CA LEU A 17 -1.87 7.81 -20.55
C LEU A 17 -1.54 9.25 -20.16
N LEU A 18 -0.84 9.97 -21.03
CA LEU A 18 -0.79 11.44 -21.02
C LEU A 18 -0.05 11.82 -22.29
N PHE A 19 -0.74 12.30 -23.31
CA PHE A 19 -0.31 13.32 -24.29
C PHE A 19 -1.34 13.36 -25.43
N ARG A 20 -2.34 14.22 -25.30
CA ARG A 20 -3.04 14.80 -26.45
C ARG A 20 -2.66 16.27 -26.47
N ALA A 21 -1.68 16.62 -27.30
CA ALA A 21 -1.23 18.00 -27.49
C ALA A 21 -1.46 18.42 -28.95
N ASP A 22 -2.08 19.58 -29.11
CA ASP A 22 -2.41 20.28 -30.34
C ASP A 22 -1.12 20.71 -31.08
N THR A 23 -0.95 20.26 -32.33
CA THR A 23 0.30 20.39 -33.13
C THR A 23 0.44 21.74 -33.84
N SER A 24 -0.50 22.67 -33.65
CA SER A 24 -0.50 23.98 -34.33
C SER A 24 0.34 25.07 -33.63
N LYS A 25 0.87 24.79 -32.42
CA LYS A 25 1.65 25.76 -31.65
C LYS A 25 3.12 25.34 -31.56
N LYS A 26 4.02 26.21 -32.05
CA LYS A 26 5.47 26.13 -31.82
C LYS A 26 5.71 25.89 -30.32
N PRO A 27 6.54 24.90 -29.91
CA PRO A 27 6.73 24.60 -28.50
C PRO A 27 7.30 25.83 -27.79
N ARG A 28 6.50 26.40 -26.88
CA ARG A 28 7.00 27.46 -26.00
C ARG A 28 7.97 26.77 -25.04
N GLY A 29 9.23 27.20 -25.05
CA GLY A 29 10.20 26.83 -24.03
C GLY A 29 9.66 27.19 -22.63
N PRO A 30 10.18 26.53 -21.58
CA PRO A 30 9.71 26.79 -20.22
C PRO A 30 9.90 28.28 -19.85
N PRO A 31 8.91 28.91 -19.20
CA PRO A 31 9.05 30.30 -18.75
C PRO A 31 10.18 30.40 -17.70
N SER A 32 11.00 31.45 -17.81
CA SER A 32 12.27 31.65 -17.07
C SER A 32 12.13 31.93 -15.57
N GLY A 33 11.04 31.47 -14.94
CA GLY A 33 10.75 31.68 -13.51
C GLY A 33 10.28 30.41 -12.80
N THR A 34 10.37 29.23 -13.43
CA THR A 34 10.11 27.97 -12.73
C THR A 34 11.35 27.56 -11.93
N PRO A 35 11.28 27.47 -10.59
CA PRO A 35 12.38 26.92 -9.80
C PRO A 35 12.56 25.45 -10.18
N GLY A 36 13.60 25.17 -10.97
CA GLY A 36 13.88 23.86 -11.55
C GLY A 36 14.17 23.88 -13.06
N ALA A 37 13.91 24.98 -13.77
CA ALA A 37 14.25 25.15 -15.19
C ALA A 37 15.57 25.90 -15.43
N THR A 38 16.51 25.80 -14.48
CA THR A 38 17.86 26.31 -14.66
C THR A 38 18.73 25.20 -15.22
N ASN A 39 19.31 25.45 -16.39
CA ASN A 39 20.52 24.87 -16.97
C ASN A 39 21.09 23.66 -16.21
N TYR A 40 21.25 22.53 -16.92
CA TYR A 40 22.16 21.46 -16.52
C TYR A 40 23.58 22.04 -16.46
N ASN A 41 23.86 22.85 -15.43
CA ASN A 41 25.20 23.25 -15.09
C ASN A 41 25.84 21.97 -14.59
N ILE A 42 26.49 21.28 -15.53
CA ILE A 42 27.36 20.12 -15.31
C ILE A 42 28.51 20.45 -14.32
N THR A 43 28.60 21.72 -13.90
CA THR A 43 29.46 22.28 -12.87
C THR A 43 28.83 22.30 -11.47
N ASP A 44 27.56 21.90 -11.30
CA ASP A 44 26.92 21.82 -9.98
C ASP A 44 27.52 20.64 -9.21
N THR A 45 28.23 20.96 -8.13
CA THR A 45 28.80 19.97 -7.20
C THR A 45 27.77 18.95 -6.69
N ARG A 46 26.48 19.31 -6.61
CA ARG A 46 25.42 18.36 -6.23
C ARG A 46 25.23 17.27 -7.28
N TYR A 47 25.38 17.60 -8.57
CA TYR A 47 25.29 16.62 -9.64
C TYR A 47 26.43 15.59 -9.51
N GLU A 48 27.66 16.04 -9.29
CA GLU A 48 28.81 15.14 -9.10
C GLU A 48 28.71 14.33 -7.80
N VAL A 49 28.18 14.89 -6.70
CA VAL A 49 27.93 14.14 -5.46
C VAL A 49 26.85 13.08 -5.66
N ILE A 50 25.73 13.42 -6.31
CA ILE A 50 24.64 12.47 -6.60
C ILE A 50 25.16 11.37 -7.53
N LYS A 51 25.92 11.73 -8.57
CA LYS A 51 26.54 10.79 -9.50
C LYS A 51 27.52 9.87 -8.77
N ARG A 52 28.34 10.40 -7.87
CA ARG A 52 29.27 9.63 -7.06
C ARG A 52 28.54 8.64 -6.14
N ILE A 53 27.48 9.07 -5.46
CA ILE A 53 26.66 8.20 -4.59
C ILE A 53 25.98 7.10 -5.40
N LEU A 54 25.41 7.42 -6.55
CA LEU A 54 24.64 6.45 -7.34
C LEU A 54 25.51 5.47 -8.13
N TYR A 55 26.66 5.92 -8.64
CA TYR A 55 27.43 5.16 -9.62
C TYR A 55 28.85 4.83 -9.18
N GLU A 56 29.50 5.67 -8.37
CA GLU A 56 30.89 5.47 -7.93
C GLU A 56 31.00 4.94 -6.50
N SER A 57 29.87 4.69 -5.81
CA SER A 57 29.90 3.99 -4.54
C SER A 57 30.61 2.64 -4.76
N PRO A 58 31.74 2.39 -4.08
CA PRO A 58 32.52 1.18 -4.32
C PRO A 58 31.62 -0.02 -4.04
N LYS A 59 31.53 -0.93 -5.03
CA LYS A 59 30.88 -2.22 -4.81
C LYS A 59 31.76 -2.94 -3.79
N THR A 60 31.23 -3.15 -2.59
CA THR A 60 31.94 -3.92 -1.58
C THR A 60 32.12 -5.34 -2.08
N ASP A 61 33.35 -5.85 -2.01
CA ASP A 61 33.61 -7.25 -2.28
C ASP A 61 32.80 -8.08 -1.25
N LEU A 62 32.16 -9.14 -1.74
CA LEU A 62 31.38 -10.02 -0.88
C LEU A 62 32.34 -10.73 0.09
N PRO A 63 31.98 -10.87 1.38
CA PRO A 63 32.79 -11.63 2.32
C PRO A 63 32.94 -13.07 1.81
N HIS A 64 34.17 -13.58 1.86
CA HIS A 64 34.42 -14.98 1.54
C HIS A 64 33.95 -15.85 2.71
N PHE A 65 32.88 -16.62 2.49
CA PHE A 65 32.38 -17.57 3.48
C PHE A 65 33.21 -18.84 3.43
N THR A 66 33.56 -19.35 4.62
CA THR A 66 34.09 -20.73 4.74
C THR A 66 32.99 -21.72 4.39
N GLU A 67 33.35 -22.98 4.09
CA GLU A 67 32.35 -24.02 3.81
C GLU A 67 31.38 -24.21 4.98
N GLU A 68 31.89 -24.18 6.22
CA GLU A 68 31.05 -24.26 7.41
C GLU A 68 30.06 -23.09 7.52
N ASP A 69 30.48 -21.87 7.16
CA ASP A 69 29.60 -20.71 7.15
C ASP A 69 28.53 -20.82 6.08
N LEU A 70 28.84 -21.44 4.93
CA LEU A 70 27.89 -21.71 3.88
C LEU A 70 26.82 -22.71 4.34
N GLU A 71 27.23 -23.80 5.00
CA GLU A 71 26.30 -24.78 5.58
C GLU A 71 25.38 -24.16 6.66
N ARG A 72 25.94 -23.31 7.53
CA ARG A 72 25.17 -22.54 8.53
C ARG A 72 24.16 -21.62 7.84
N HIS A 73 24.61 -20.89 6.82
CA HIS A 73 23.76 -19.99 6.05
C HIS A 73 22.60 -20.74 5.38
N GLU A 74 22.87 -21.86 4.72
CA GLU A 74 21.82 -22.68 4.09
C GLU A 74 20.82 -23.21 5.12
N THR A 75 21.30 -23.61 6.30
CA THR A 75 20.44 -24.13 7.36
C THR A 75 19.52 -23.04 7.89
N ILE A 76 20.05 -21.83 8.12
CA ILE A 76 19.27 -20.66 8.54
C ILE A 76 18.21 -20.35 7.48
N GLU A 77 18.57 -20.31 6.20
CA GLU A 77 17.62 -19.97 5.14
C GLU A 77 16.55 -21.04 4.92
N ARG A 78 16.90 -22.32 5.01
CA ARG A 78 15.92 -23.40 4.98
C ARG A 78 14.95 -23.29 6.17
N ALA A 79 15.46 -23.04 7.37
CA ALA A 79 14.62 -22.86 8.55
C ALA A 79 13.69 -21.63 8.42
N TRP A 80 14.20 -20.52 7.90
CA TRP A 80 13.41 -19.32 7.65
C TRP A 80 12.31 -19.54 6.61
N GLN A 81 12.62 -20.23 5.50
CA GLN A 81 11.62 -20.60 4.49
C GLN A 81 10.52 -21.49 5.05
N LEU A 82 10.88 -22.48 5.89
CA LEU A 82 9.91 -23.33 6.58
C LEU A 82 9.03 -22.52 7.53
N TYR A 83 9.62 -21.59 8.30
CA TYR A 83 8.87 -20.69 9.16
C TYR A 83 7.88 -19.83 8.37
N LEU A 84 8.32 -19.22 7.26
CA LEU A 84 7.46 -18.42 6.39
C LEU A 84 6.32 -19.23 5.78
N ARG A 85 6.58 -20.47 5.35
CA ARG A 85 5.55 -21.39 4.87
C ARG A 85 4.51 -21.65 5.97
N ASN A 86 4.95 -22.03 7.16
CA ASN A 86 4.06 -22.34 8.28
C ASN A 86 3.22 -21.11 8.67
N LYS A 87 3.82 -19.90 8.68
CA LYS A 87 3.10 -18.64 8.94
C LYS A 87 2.01 -18.36 7.90
N ARG A 88 2.29 -18.63 6.62
CA ARG A 88 1.32 -18.50 5.53
C ARG A 88 0.17 -19.50 5.67
N GLU A 89 0.49 -20.77 5.94
CA GLU A 89 -0.51 -21.82 6.13
C GLU A 89 -1.41 -21.55 7.35
N ALA A 90 -0.84 -21.10 8.46
CA ALA A 90 -1.60 -20.71 9.65
C ALA A 90 -2.61 -19.59 9.33
N LYS A 91 -2.17 -18.53 8.65
CA LYS A 91 -3.04 -17.43 8.22
C LYS A 91 -4.14 -17.92 7.26
N SER A 92 -3.80 -18.83 6.35
CA SER A 92 -4.78 -19.41 5.41
C SER A 92 -5.83 -20.26 6.12
N LYS A 93 -5.42 -21.10 7.08
CA LYS A 93 -6.33 -21.90 7.91
C LYS A 93 -7.27 -21.01 8.74
N GLU A 94 -6.74 -19.96 9.35
CA GLU A 94 -7.54 -18.98 10.10
C GLU A 94 -8.59 -18.30 9.20
N LEU A 95 -8.19 -17.86 8.01
CA LEU A 95 -9.10 -17.23 7.05
C LEU A 95 -10.18 -18.20 6.56
N ALA A 96 -9.82 -19.46 6.31
CA ALA A 96 -10.77 -20.51 5.94
C ALA A 96 -11.78 -20.79 7.07
N ALA A 97 -11.34 -20.81 8.32
CA ALA A 97 -12.23 -20.98 9.48
C ALA A 97 -13.20 -19.80 9.61
N LYS A 98 -12.72 -18.56 9.49
CA LYS A 98 -13.56 -17.35 9.49
C LYS A 98 -14.61 -17.39 8.39
N TYR A 99 -14.21 -17.78 7.17
CA TYR A 99 -15.13 -17.91 6.04
C TYR A 99 -16.20 -18.98 6.29
N ARG A 100 -15.82 -20.14 6.83
CA ARG A 100 -16.77 -21.20 7.19
C ARG A 100 -17.84 -20.70 8.16
N MET A 101 -17.43 -20.03 9.24
CA MET A 101 -18.35 -19.48 10.23
C MET A 101 -19.28 -18.42 9.61
N LEU A 102 -18.73 -17.53 8.77
CA LEU A 102 -19.53 -16.52 8.07
C LEU A 102 -20.56 -17.17 7.15
N ASN A 103 -20.18 -18.20 6.40
CA ASN A 103 -21.08 -18.90 5.50
C ASN A 103 -22.20 -19.61 6.27
N GLU A 104 -21.87 -20.29 7.36
CA GLU A 104 -22.85 -20.93 8.24
C GLU A 104 -23.85 -19.92 8.81
N ALA A 105 -23.37 -18.77 9.30
CA ALA A 105 -24.23 -17.70 9.79
C ALA A 105 -25.13 -17.13 8.68
N ASN A 106 -24.62 -16.95 7.46
CA ASN A 106 -25.41 -16.50 6.32
C ASN A 106 -26.50 -17.51 5.93
N MET A 107 -26.20 -18.81 5.97
CA MET A 107 -27.20 -19.85 5.71
C MET A 107 -28.32 -19.82 6.75
N GLN A 108 -27.98 -19.65 8.03
CA GLN A 108 -28.98 -19.50 9.10
C GLN A 108 -29.83 -18.23 8.90
N LEU A 109 -29.20 -17.10 8.50
CA LEU A 109 -29.91 -15.85 8.25
C LEU A 109 -30.92 -15.98 7.10
N GLU A 110 -30.56 -16.69 6.03
CA GLU A 110 -31.44 -16.97 4.90
C GLU A 110 -32.68 -17.79 5.33
N GLN A 111 -32.48 -18.77 6.22
CA GLN A 111 -33.56 -19.59 6.76
C GLN A 111 -34.52 -18.79 7.64
N ILE A 112 -33.99 -17.88 8.47
CA ILE A 112 -34.80 -17.08 9.41
C ILE A 112 -35.52 -15.93 8.68
N SER A 113 -34.81 -15.17 7.85
CA SER A 113 -35.38 -13.98 7.21
C SER A 113 -34.71 -13.62 5.88
N LYS A 114 -35.49 -13.74 4.81
CA LYS A 114 -35.05 -13.40 3.44
C LYS A 114 -34.69 -11.92 3.28
N ASN A 115 -35.44 -11.00 3.90
CA ASN A 115 -35.20 -9.56 3.76
C ASN A 115 -33.85 -9.12 4.35
N LEU A 116 -33.45 -9.65 5.51
CA LEU A 116 -32.14 -9.35 6.10
C LEU A 116 -30.99 -10.00 5.32
N PHE A 117 -31.21 -11.20 4.79
CA PHE A 117 -30.24 -11.85 3.91
C PHE A 117 -29.97 -11.01 2.64
N LEU A 118 -31.03 -10.54 1.99
CA LEU A 118 -30.91 -9.68 0.81
C LEU A 118 -30.20 -8.36 1.12
N SER A 119 -30.52 -7.71 2.26
CA SER A 119 -29.86 -6.47 2.64
C SER A 119 -28.38 -6.64 2.98
N ALA A 120 -28.01 -7.74 3.63
CA ALA A 120 -26.62 -8.08 3.92
C ALA A 120 -25.81 -8.33 2.62
N GLN A 121 -26.41 -8.96 1.62
CA GLN A 121 -25.76 -9.27 0.35
C GLN A 121 -25.60 -8.04 -0.57
N LEU A 122 -26.44 -7.03 -0.42
CA LEU A 122 -26.44 -5.87 -1.30
C LEU A 122 -25.13 -5.07 -1.28
N GLY A 123 -24.32 -5.24 -0.22
CA GLY A 123 -22.97 -4.69 -0.11
C GLY A 123 -22.91 -3.16 -0.06
N ASN A 124 -22.07 -2.61 0.80
CA ASN A 124 -21.85 -1.16 0.82
C ASN A 124 -20.89 -0.79 -0.33
N LYS A 125 -21.40 -0.12 -1.36
CA LYS A 125 -20.60 0.35 -2.52
C LYS A 125 -19.43 1.25 -2.13
N THR A 126 -19.52 1.89 -0.96
CA THR A 126 -18.50 2.81 -0.41
C THR A 126 -17.75 2.20 0.77
N MET A 127 -17.46 0.90 0.74
CA MET A 127 -16.68 0.27 1.81
C MET A 127 -15.21 0.67 1.72
N LEU A 128 -14.84 1.73 2.43
CA LEU A 128 -13.45 2.16 2.66
C LEU A 128 -13.08 1.91 4.11
N PHE A 129 -11.80 1.62 4.36
CA PHE A 129 -11.28 1.63 5.71
C PHE A 129 -11.27 3.06 6.27
N PRO A 130 -11.69 3.28 7.52
CA PRO A 130 -11.68 4.60 8.12
C PRO A 130 -10.25 5.10 8.25
N GLY A 131 -9.99 6.36 7.90
CA GLY A 131 -8.65 6.96 7.97
C GLY A 131 -8.10 7.08 9.41
N GLN A 132 -8.98 6.96 10.41
CA GLN A 132 -8.61 6.87 11.83
C GLN A 132 -7.99 5.51 12.19
N MET A 133 -8.23 4.44 11.42
CA MET A 133 -7.58 3.15 11.62
C MET A 133 -6.14 3.21 11.13
N LYS A 134 -5.20 3.38 12.07
CA LYS A 134 -3.77 3.49 11.77
C LYS A 134 -3.08 2.13 11.69
N ILE A 135 -1.97 2.10 10.98
CA ILE A 135 -1.05 0.96 10.97
C ILE A 135 -0.36 0.92 12.36
N PRO A 136 -0.24 -0.25 13.00
CA PRO A 136 0.46 -0.39 14.27
C PRO A 136 1.89 0.14 14.20
N THR A 137 2.31 0.86 15.25
CA THR A 137 3.69 1.36 15.43
C THR A 137 4.42 0.48 16.45
N GLU A 138 5.75 0.40 16.35
CA GLU A 138 6.58 -0.40 17.28
C GLU A 138 6.46 0.10 18.72
N THR A 139 6.53 1.42 18.92
CA THR A 139 6.30 2.08 20.20
C THR A 139 4.92 2.75 20.19
N PRO A 140 4.10 2.59 21.24
CA PRO A 140 2.80 3.27 21.33
C PRO A 140 3.00 4.79 21.45
N PRO A 141 2.01 5.60 21.02
CA PRO A 141 2.04 7.04 21.24
C PRO A 141 1.91 7.37 22.73
N LEU A 142 2.43 8.53 23.15
CA LEU A 142 2.31 9.05 24.52
C LEU A 142 0.84 9.07 24.99
N ASN A 143 -0.04 9.53 24.10
CA ASN A 143 -1.48 9.44 24.28
C ASN A 143 -1.99 8.20 23.54
N GLY A 144 -2.02 7.06 24.21
CA GLY A 144 -2.29 5.74 23.60
C GLY A 144 -3.63 5.64 22.87
N TRP A 145 -4.71 6.10 23.52
CA TRP A 145 -6.08 6.06 22.99
C TRP A 145 -6.79 7.40 23.19
N ASN A 146 -7.57 7.84 22.20
CA ASN A 146 -8.36 9.07 22.29
C ASN A 146 -9.79 8.74 22.76
N TYR A 147 -10.08 9.04 24.03
CA TYR A 147 -11.42 8.83 24.62
C TYR A 147 -12.42 9.93 24.25
N ASP A 148 -11.95 11.12 23.86
CA ASP A 148 -12.77 12.29 23.54
C ASP A 148 -13.18 12.35 22.06
N TYR A 149 -13.25 11.19 21.40
CA TYR A 149 -13.52 11.10 19.97
C TYR A 149 -14.97 11.50 19.64
N ILE A 150 -15.12 12.50 18.76
CA ILE A 150 -16.41 12.93 18.21
C ILE A 150 -16.47 12.53 16.72
N PRO A 151 -17.46 11.72 16.29
CA PRO A 151 -17.59 11.34 14.88
C PRO A 151 -17.95 12.56 14.03
N SER A 152 -17.30 12.70 12.87
CA SER A 152 -17.68 13.73 11.90
C SER A 152 -19.13 13.52 11.46
N PRO A 153 -19.97 14.58 11.39
CA PRO A 153 -21.32 14.45 10.86
C PRO A 153 -21.27 13.95 9.42
N LYS A 154 -22.16 13.00 9.09
CA LYS A 154 -22.29 12.48 7.72
C LYS A 154 -22.80 13.60 6.80
N PRO A 155 -22.26 13.74 5.58
CA PRO A 155 -22.64 14.84 4.67
C PRO A 155 -24.13 14.87 4.32
N ASP A 156 -24.81 13.71 4.32
CA ASP A 156 -26.23 13.62 3.91
C ASP A 156 -27.25 14.12 4.96
N GLN A 157 -26.85 14.33 6.23
CA GLN A 157 -27.80 14.76 7.28
C GLN A 157 -27.76 16.25 7.62
N SER A 158 -26.83 17.01 7.04
CA SER A 158 -26.69 18.44 7.32
C SER A 158 -27.72 19.28 6.56
N GLN A 159 -28.16 18.83 5.38
CA GLN A 159 -29.11 19.56 4.52
C GLN A 159 -30.56 19.50 5.04
N GLU A 160 -30.93 18.48 5.83
CA GLU A 160 -32.31 18.30 6.32
C GLU A 160 -32.57 19.04 7.66
N LYS A 161 -31.51 19.41 8.38
CA LYS A 161 -31.63 20.19 9.63
C LYS A 161 -31.70 21.70 9.39
N GLU A 162 -31.22 22.17 8.25
CA GLU A 162 -31.23 23.59 7.89
C GLU A 162 -32.60 24.03 7.34
N SER A 163 -33.28 23.17 6.57
CA SER A 163 -34.63 23.43 6.06
C SER A 163 -35.74 23.45 7.12
N LYS A 164 -35.57 22.73 8.25
CA LYS A 164 -36.54 22.77 9.37
C LYS A 164 -36.38 23.96 10.32
N LYS A 165 -35.34 24.79 10.14
CA LYS A 165 -35.07 25.95 10.98
C LYS A 165 -35.63 27.26 10.41
N GLU A 166 -36.05 27.26 9.14
CA GLU A 166 -36.61 28.43 8.46
C GLU A 166 -38.16 28.43 8.39
N GLU A 167 -38.83 27.35 8.79
CA GLU A 167 -40.32 27.24 8.80
C GLU A 167 -40.96 27.46 10.20
N GLY A 168 -40.22 27.99 11.18
CA GLY A 168 -40.69 28.22 12.56
C GLY A 168 -40.66 29.67 12.99
#